data_AF-A0A2E8HIT3-F1
#
_entry.id   AF-A0A2E8HIT3-F1
#
_cell.length_a   1.000
_cell.length_b   1.000
_cell.length_c   1.000
_cell.angle_alpha   90.00
_cell.angle_beta   90.00
_cell.angle_gamma   90.00
#
_symmetry.space_group_name_H-M   'P 1'
#
loop_
_entity.id
_entity.type
_entity.pdbx_description
1 polymer ?
#
loop_
_entity_poly.entity_id
_entity_poly.type
_entity_poly.pdbx_seq_one_letter_code
_entity_poly.pdbx_strand_id
1 'polypeptide(L)'
;MIQFPRIVCSSFCISLLASASAGAGELSTNIDLVVATARQAVRDGLADLDSAGEELSWHGRVLLLPQEETEENWIVEHLLLEELLSRGFEVTLDSTASGSDGAELSYRIVDLSVTGSSGILGGRIERRCRLTLALRLTSGGELRWQTEAMSEIADFVPKSRIEVLQSSSYDFADTELEEKNWGKFVEPIIVSAVLGSLIYIFFTNR
;
A
#
# COMPACT_ATOMS: atom_id res chain seq x y z
N MET A 1 10.19 39.79 48.64
CA MET A 1 9.60 40.25 47.36
C MET A 1 10.54 39.75 46.26
N ILE A 2 10.45 38.50 45.79
CA ILE A 2 9.49 37.88 44.85
C ILE A 2 9.38 38.68 43.53
N GLN A 3 10.01 38.18 42.46
CA GLN A 3 9.32 37.67 41.26
C GLN A 3 10.32 37.06 40.26
N PHE A 4 10.24 35.73 40.08
CA PHE A 4 10.85 34.99 38.98
C PHE A 4 9.83 34.90 37.83
N PRO A 5 10.22 35.09 36.56
CA PRO A 5 9.31 34.86 35.44
C PRO A 5 9.13 33.36 35.18
N ARG A 6 7.85 32.95 35.23
CA ARG A 6 7.35 31.66 34.77
C ARG A 6 7.30 31.69 33.24
N ILE A 7 8.05 30.82 32.57
CA ILE A 7 7.80 30.50 31.15
C ILE A 7 7.17 29.12 31.10
N VAL A 8 5.98 29.12 30.52
CA VAL A 8 4.97 28.07 30.56
C VAL A 8 5.34 26.98 29.56
N CYS A 9 5.37 25.75 30.07
CA CYS A 9 5.43 24.51 29.32
C CYS A 9 4.08 24.31 28.61
N SER A 10 4.02 24.52 27.29
CA SER A 10 2.83 24.26 26.49
C SER A 10 3.01 22.94 25.74
N SER A 11 2.73 21.84 26.43
CA SER A 11 2.43 20.55 25.80
C SER A 11 1.10 20.68 25.06
N PHE A 12 1.16 20.86 23.73
CA PHE A 12 -0.02 20.73 22.88
C PHE A 12 -0.13 19.27 22.42
N CYS A 13 -0.60 18.41 23.33
CA CYS A 13 -1.05 17.07 22.98
C CYS A 13 -2.40 17.20 22.25
N ILE A 14 -2.37 17.35 20.92
CA ILE A 14 -3.56 17.12 20.09
C ILE A 14 -3.74 15.61 20.02
N SER A 15 -4.51 15.09 20.95
CA SER A 15 -5.07 13.75 20.91
C SER A 15 -6.04 13.65 19.72
N LEU A 16 -5.55 13.17 18.58
CA LEU A 16 -6.38 12.63 17.50
C LEU A 16 -7.01 11.32 18.01
N LEU A 17 -8.19 11.44 18.62
CA LEU A 17 -9.12 10.32 18.74
C LEU A 17 -9.82 10.19 17.38
N ALA A 18 -9.20 9.45 16.46
CA ALA A 18 -9.86 8.99 15.26
C ALA A 18 -11.00 8.06 15.69
N SER A 19 -12.23 8.50 15.43
CA SER A 19 -13.45 7.75 15.67
C SER A 19 -13.46 6.51 14.77
N ALA A 20 -13.29 5.33 15.35
CA ALA A 20 -13.53 4.08 14.67
C ALA A 20 -15.05 3.90 14.50
N SER A 21 -15.61 4.40 13.40
CA SER A 21 -16.96 4.02 12.98
C SER A 21 -16.90 2.58 12.46
N ALA A 22 -17.11 1.61 13.35
CA ALA A 22 -17.38 0.23 12.96
C ALA A 22 -18.79 0.15 12.37
N GLY A 23 -18.93 0.62 11.13
CA GLY A 23 -20.07 0.30 10.29
C GLY A 23 -19.99 -1.18 9.91
N ALA A 24 -21.10 -1.90 10.02
CA ALA A 24 -21.30 -3.19 9.37
C ALA A 24 -21.34 -2.95 7.84
N GLY A 25 -20.18 -2.65 7.26
CA GLY A 25 -19.97 -2.43 5.84
C GLY A 25 -19.76 -3.75 5.12
N GLU A 26 -20.21 -3.78 3.88
CA GLU A 26 -19.80 -4.75 2.86
C GLU A 26 -18.29 -5.00 2.97
N LEU A 27 -17.88 -6.25 3.15
CA LEU A 27 -16.47 -6.58 3.34
C LEU A 27 -15.74 -6.29 2.03
N SER A 28 -14.75 -5.38 2.09
CA SER A 28 -13.86 -5.06 0.96
C SER A 28 -13.25 -6.35 0.40
N THR A 29 -13.36 -6.59 -0.90
CA THR A 29 -12.63 -7.66 -1.56
C THR A 29 -11.14 -7.34 -1.65
N ASN A 30 -10.31 -8.29 -2.08
CA ASN A 30 -8.90 -8.01 -2.33
C ASN A 30 -8.73 -6.99 -3.47
N ILE A 31 -9.55 -7.07 -4.52
CA ILE A 31 -9.49 -6.11 -5.62
C ILE A 31 -9.88 -4.70 -5.16
N ASP A 32 -10.86 -4.56 -4.27
CA ASP A 32 -11.21 -3.26 -3.68
C ASP A 32 -10.06 -2.67 -2.87
N LEU A 33 -9.32 -3.51 -2.15
CA LEU A 33 -8.14 -3.09 -1.38
C LEU A 33 -6.99 -2.66 -2.31
N VAL A 34 -6.76 -3.38 -3.41
CA VAL A 34 -5.79 -3.00 -4.45
C VAL A 34 -6.18 -1.67 -5.10
N VAL A 35 -7.43 -1.52 -5.53
CA VAL A 35 -7.94 -0.28 -6.15
C VAL A 35 -7.82 0.91 -5.19
N ALA A 36 -8.15 0.73 -3.92
CA ALA A 36 -8.00 1.78 -2.91
C ALA A 36 -6.53 2.17 -2.71
N THR A 37 -5.62 1.20 -2.65
CA THR A 37 -4.19 1.42 -2.47
C THR A 37 -3.58 2.10 -3.70
N ALA A 38 -3.97 1.65 -4.90
CA ALA A 38 -3.57 2.23 -6.17
C ALA A 38 -4.05 3.67 -6.33
N ARG A 39 -5.31 3.95 -5.99
CA ARG A 39 -5.84 5.31 -6.03
C ARG A 39 -5.05 6.25 -5.12
N GLN A 40 -4.65 5.76 -3.94
CA GLN A 40 -3.83 6.55 -3.04
C GLN A 40 -2.43 6.81 -3.64
N ALA A 41 -1.75 5.78 -4.17
CA ALA A 41 -0.44 5.95 -4.80
C ALA A 41 -0.47 6.89 -6.00
N VAL A 42 -1.49 6.79 -6.86
CA VAL A 42 -1.68 7.71 -8.00
C VAL A 42 -1.86 9.15 -7.53
N ARG A 43 -2.72 9.38 -6.53
CA ARG A 43 -2.93 10.72 -5.99
C ARG A 43 -1.66 11.31 -5.39
N ASP A 44 -0.91 10.51 -4.62
CA ASP A 44 0.33 10.95 -4.01
C ASP A 44 1.41 11.25 -5.06
N GLY A 45 1.53 10.40 -6.08
CA GLY A 45 2.49 10.60 -7.19
C GLY A 45 2.17 11.81 -8.05
N LEU A 46 0.90 12.05 -8.36
CA LEU A 46 0.48 13.24 -9.13
C LEU A 46 0.52 14.52 -8.28
N ALA A 47 0.31 14.46 -6.97
CA ALA A 47 0.46 15.63 -6.09
C ALA A 47 1.92 16.12 -6.03
N ASP A 48 2.88 15.21 -6.07
CA ASP A 48 4.31 15.54 -6.20
C ASP A 48 4.60 16.23 -7.53
N LEU A 49 4.02 15.72 -8.63
CA LEU A 49 4.13 16.34 -9.94
C LEU A 49 3.47 17.73 -10.00
N ASP A 50 2.29 17.90 -9.42
CA ASP A 50 1.58 19.19 -9.33
C ASP A 50 2.45 20.23 -8.61
N SER A 51 3.17 19.82 -7.56
CA SER A 51 4.09 20.68 -6.82
C SER A 51 5.30 21.12 -7.65
N ALA A 52 5.72 20.30 -8.62
CA ALA A 52 6.77 20.63 -9.58
C ALA A 52 6.22 21.31 -10.86
N GLY A 53 4.90 21.32 -11.05
CA GLY A 53 4.26 21.55 -12.34
C GLY A 53 4.43 22.95 -12.93
N GLU A 54 4.57 23.98 -12.09
CA GLU A 54 4.81 25.36 -12.55
C GLU A 54 6.15 25.50 -13.31
N GLU A 55 7.18 24.73 -12.92
CA GLU A 55 8.49 24.74 -13.59
C GLU A 55 8.49 23.87 -14.85
N LEU A 56 7.72 22.77 -14.83
CA LEU A 56 7.70 21.77 -15.90
C LEU A 56 6.81 22.15 -17.07
N SER A 57 5.99 23.20 -16.94
CA SER A 57 4.99 23.63 -17.94
C SER A 57 4.11 22.48 -18.43
N TRP A 58 3.86 21.47 -17.58
CA TRP A 58 3.12 20.27 -17.95
C TRP A 58 1.61 20.57 -17.95
N HIS A 59 1.12 21.10 -19.06
CA HIS A 59 -0.28 21.49 -19.24
C HIS A 59 -0.77 21.03 -20.62
N GLY A 60 -2.08 20.86 -20.77
CA GLY A 60 -2.70 20.54 -22.04
C GLY A 60 -2.75 19.03 -22.30
N ARG A 61 -2.10 18.57 -23.37
CA ARG A 61 -2.19 17.16 -23.81
C ARG A 61 -1.07 16.31 -23.26
N VAL A 62 -1.44 15.18 -22.66
CA VAL A 62 -0.52 14.18 -22.11
C VAL A 62 -0.75 12.84 -22.80
N LEU A 63 0.32 12.24 -23.32
CA LEU A 63 0.33 10.83 -23.72
C LEU A 63 0.63 9.99 -22.47
N LEU A 64 -0.29 9.09 -22.11
CA LEU A 64 -0.11 8.17 -21.00
C LEU A 64 0.39 6.82 -21.54
N LEU A 65 1.50 6.31 -21.02
CA LEU A 65 2.10 5.04 -21.47
C LEU A 65 2.49 4.11 -20.30
N PRO A 66 2.19 2.81 -20.38
CA PRO A 66 2.86 1.83 -19.54
C PRO A 66 4.33 1.66 -19.99
N GLN A 67 5.25 1.52 -19.04
CA GLN A 67 6.65 1.17 -19.35
C GLN A 67 6.84 -0.35 -19.54
N GLU A 68 5.98 -1.16 -18.93
CA GLU A 68 6.00 -2.61 -18.96
C GLU A 68 4.56 -3.10 -19.07
N GLU A 69 4.33 -4.21 -19.78
CA GLU A 69 3.00 -4.81 -19.92
C GLU A 69 2.77 -5.81 -18.79
N THR A 70 1.88 -5.48 -17.86
CA THR A 70 1.48 -6.36 -16.75
C THR A 70 -0.03 -6.41 -16.61
N GLU A 71 -0.56 -7.46 -15.97
CA GLU A 71 -2.01 -7.64 -15.82
C GLU A 71 -2.65 -6.56 -14.95
N GLU A 72 -1.90 -5.94 -14.06
CA GLU A 72 -2.39 -4.97 -13.07
C GLU A 72 -2.44 -3.54 -13.62
N ASN A 73 -1.82 -3.32 -14.79
CA ASN A 73 -1.73 -2.01 -15.43
C ASN A 73 -3.10 -1.36 -15.63
N TRP A 74 -4.13 -2.13 -15.98
CA TRP A 74 -5.45 -1.55 -16.25
C TRP A 74 -6.02 -0.79 -15.05
N ILE A 75 -5.70 -1.20 -13.81
CA ILE A 75 -6.15 -0.52 -12.60
C ILE A 75 -5.48 0.85 -12.51
N VAL A 76 -4.15 0.87 -12.65
CA VAL A 76 -3.35 2.09 -12.55
C VAL A 76 -3.62 3.03 -13.71
N GLU A 77 -3.75 2.51 -14.93
CA GLU A 77 -4.09 3.27 -16.13
C GLU A 77 -5.43 3.97 -15.97
N HIS A 78 -6.46 3.22 -15.57
CA HIS A 78 -7.79 3.78 -15.37
C HIS A 78 -7.80 4.89 -14.33
N LEU A 79 -7.09 4.69 -13.21
CA LEU A 79 -6.99 5.69 -12.15
C LEU A 79 -6.18 6.92 -12.58
N LEU A 80 -5.08 6.74 -13.31
CA LEU A 80 -4.31 7.85 -13.89
C LEU A 80 -5.14 8.64 -14.89
N LEU A 81 -5.90 7.97 -15.76
CA LEU A 81 -6.82 8.62 -16.69
C LEU A 81 -7.86 9.44 -15.96
N GLU A 82 -8.56 8.86 -14.98
CA GLU A 82 -9.56 9.55 -14.18
C GLU A 82 -8.98 10.80 -13.50
N GLU A 83 -7.83 10.64 -12.86
CA GLU A 83 -7.15 11.69 -12.11
C GLU A 83 -6.63 12.81 -13.02
N LEU A 84 -6.05 12.50 -14.18
CA LEU A 84 -5.58 13.50 -15.15
C LEU A 84 -6.75 14.22 -15.83
N LEU A 85 -7.79 13.50 -16.24
CA LEU A 85 -8.99 14.11 -16.84
C LEU A 85 -9.69 15.02 -15.84
N SER A 86 -9.76 14.64 -14.56
CA SER A 86 -10.36 15.47 -13.49
C SER A 86 -9.59 16.78 -13.26
N ARG A 87 -8.28 16.78 -13.52
CA ARG A 87 -7.41 17.97 -13.50
C ARG A 87 -7.49 18.81 -14.77
N GLY A 88 -8.24 18.37 -15.79
CA GLY A 88 -8.46 19.09 -17.04
C GLY A 88 -7.44 18.83 -18.15
N PHE A 89 -6.62 17.78 -18.03
CA PHE A 89 -5.71 17.36 -19.09
C PHE A 89 -6.47 16.69 -20.25
N GLU A 90 -5.99 16.89 -21.48
CA GLU A 90 -6.36 16.02 -22.60
C GLU A 90 -5.46 14.79 -22.58
N VAL A 91 -5.99 13.62 -22.22
CA VAL A 91 -5.18 12.39 -22.19
C VAL A 91 -5.39 11.58 -23.46
N THR A 92 -4.29 11.12 -24.06
CA THR A 92 -4.30 10.12 -25.14
C THR A 92 -3.53 8.88 -24.72
N LEU A 93 -3.98 7.71 -25.18
CA LEU A 93 -3.28 6.43 -25.03
C LEU A 93 -2.60 6.00 -26.34
N ASP A 94 -2.96 6.65 -27.45
CA ASP A 94 -2.44 6.30 -28.77
C ASP A 94 -1.08 6.97 -29.00
N SER A 95 -0.03 6.15 -29.00
CA SER A 95 1.34 6.59 -29.26
C SER A 95 1.53 7.19 -30.66
N THR A 96 0.66 6.85 -31.62
CA THR A 96 0.72 7.40 -32.99
C THR A 96 0.11 8.80 -33.10
N ALA A 97 -0.68 9.20 -32.09
CA ALA A 97 -1.28 10.54 -32.00
C ALA A 97 -0.37 11.57 -31.33
N SER A 98 0.80 11.16 -30.81
CA SER A 98 1.78 12.08 -30.22
C SER A 98 2.52 12.87 -31.30
N GLY A 99 2.13 14.14 -31.44
CA GLY A 99 2.98 15.13 -32.10
C GLY A 99 4.28 15.34 -31.30
N SER A 100 5.32 15.84 -31.96
CA SER A 100 6.68 16.03 -31.41
C SER A 100 6.80 17.02 -30.23
N ASP A 101 5.68 17.54 -29.73
CA ASP A 101 5.61 18.64 -28.75
C ASP A 101 4.73 18.28 -27.52
N GLY A 102 4.26 17.02 -27.43
CA GLY A 102 3.43 16.54 -26.32
C GLY A 102 4.25 16.13 -25.10
N ALA A 103 3.66 16.28 -23.90
CA ALA A 103 4.19 15.67 -22.69
C ALA A 103 3.82 14.18 -22.65
N GLU A 104 4.77 13.34 -22.26
CA GLU A 104 4.59 11.90 -22.11
C GLU A 104 4.71 11.55 -20.62
N LEU A 105 3.62 11.07 -20.03
CA LEU A 105 3.63 10.50 -18.69
C LEU A 105 3.68 8.99 -18.82
N SER A 106 4.82 8.41 -18.45
CA SER A 106 5.00 6.97 -18.39
C SER A 106 4.88 6.47 -16.94
N TYR A 107 4.28 5.30 -16.76
CA TYR A 107 4.08 4.69 -15.45
C TYR A 107 4.59 3.24 -15.40
N ARG A 108 4.99 2.79 -14.22
CA ARG A 108 5.35 1.40 -13.96
C ARG A 108 5.00 0.99 -12.54
N ILE A 109 4.37 -0.17 -12.41
CA ILE A 109 4.18 -0.84 -11.12
C ILE A 109 5.51 -1.48 -10.73
N VAL A 110 6.14 -0.98 -9.67
CA VAL A 110 7.43 -1.49 -9.16
C VAL A 110 7.21 -2.66 -8.23
N ASP A 111 6.17 -2.59 -7.40
CA ASP A 111 5.80 -3.60 -6.41
C ASP A 111 4.30 -3.52 -6.17
N LEU A 112 3.63 -4.66 -6.17
CA LEU A 112 2.24 -4.81 -5.75
C LEU A 112 2.11 -6.12 -5.00
N SER A 113 1.65 -6.06 -3.75
CA SER A 113 1.44 -7.25 -2.94
C SER A 113 0.22 -7.08 -2.04
N VAL A 114 -0.47 -8.19 -1.78
CA VAL A 114 -1.50 -8.32 -0.76
C VAL A 114 -1.06 -9.40 0.22
N THR A 115 -0.77 -9.01 1.46
CA THR A 115 -0.32 -9.94 2.51
C THR A 115 -1.37 -10.06 3.60
N GLY A 116 -1.43 -11.21 4.26
CA GLY A 116 -2.36 -11.48 5.35
C GLY A 116 -1.67 -12.07 6.56
N SER A 117 -1.93 -11.51 7.74
CA SER A 117 -1.38 -12.01 9.01
C SER A 117 -2.48 -12.28 10.05
N SER A 118 -2.35 -13.40 10.77
CA SER A 118 -3.25 -13.77 11.86
C SER A 118 -2.66 -13.41 13.22
N GLY A 119 -3.47 -12.76 14.06
CA GLY A 119 -3.21 -12.57 15.49
C GLY A 119 -3.31 -13.87 16.29
N ILE A 120 -2.86 -13.83 17.55
CA ILE A 120 -2.79 -15.00 18.47
C ILE A 120 -4.20 -15.37 19.02
N LEU A 121 -5.09 -14.39 19.21
CA LEU A 121 -6.49 -14.60 19.59
C LEU A 121 -7.38 -14.75 18.33
N GLY A 122 -7.23 -15.89 17.66
CA GLY A 122 -7.73 -16.17 16.32
C GLY A 122 -9.20 -15.85 16.04
N GLY A 123 -9.44 -15.34 14.83
CA GLY A 123 -10.78 -15.10 14.25
C GLY A 123 -10.76 -14.05 13.13
N ARG A 124 -9.77 -13.15 13.15
CA ARG A 124 -9.59 -12.11 12.13
C ARG A 124 -8.19 -12.20 11.53
N ILE A 125 -8.10 -11.83 10.25
CA ILE A 125 -6.85 -11.65 9.51
C ILE A 125 -6.72 -10.15 9.26
N GLU A 126 -5.57 -9.58 9.60
CA GLU A 126 -5.16 -8.27 9.08
C GLU A 126 -4.64 -8.49 7.67
N ARG A 127 -5.28 -7.88 6.68
CA ARG A 127 -4.75 -7.84 5.32
C ARG A 127 -4.09 -6.49 5.09
N ARG A 128 -3.02 -6.49 4.30
CA ARG A 128 -2.27 -5.31 3.95
C ARG A 128 -1.94 -5.36 2.48
N CYS A 129 -2.38 -4.35 1.74
CA CYS A 129 -1.97 -4.14 0.37
C CYS A 129 -0.92 -3.05 0.32
N ARG A 130 0.15 -3.31 -0.42
CA ARG A 130 1.22 -2.36 -0.69
C ARG A 130 1.34 -2.21 -2.20
N LEU A 131 1.45 -0.96 -2.65
CA LEU A 131 1.77 -0.62 -4.03
C LEU A 131 2.89 0.41 -4.07
N THR A 132 3.86 0.19 -4.94
CA THR A 132 4.87 1.17 -5.31
C THR A 132 4.73 1.48 -6.80
N LEU A 133 4.41 2.72 -7.13
CA LEU A 133 4.19 3.22 -8.48
C LEU A 133 5.30 4.19 -8.87
N ALA A 134 6.05 3.88 -9.92
CA ALA A 134 6.98 4.83 -10.52
C ALA A 134 6.27 5.63 -11.62
N LEU A 135 6.43 6.95 -11.60
CA LEU A 135 5.94 7.86 -12.62
C LEU A 135 7.11 8.64 -13.23
N ARG A 136 7.06 8.86 -14.54
CA ARG A 136 8.08 9.61 -15.27
C ARG A 136 7.43 10.50 -16.31
N LEU A 137 7.78 11.78 -16.28
CA LEU A 137 7.36 12.77 -17.27
C LEU A 137 8.52 13.08 -18.22
N THR A 138 8.29 12.89 -19.51
CA THR A 138 9.21 13.24 -20.60
C THR A 138 8.56 14.31 -21.47
N SER A 139 9.33 15.28 -21.95
CA SER A 139 8.86 16.29 -22.91
C SER A 139 9.98 16.61 -23.90
N GLY A 140 9.67 16.63 -25.20
CA GLY A 140 10.68 16.82 -26.25
C GLY A 140 11.76 15.73 -26.27
N GLY A 141 11.47 14.54 -25.75
CA GLY A 141 12.44 13.44 -25.61
C GLY A 141 13.38 13.57 -24.41
N GLU A 142 13.26 14.61 -23.59
CA GLU A 142 14.06 14.79 -22.37
C GLU A 142 13.24 14.42 -21.13
N LEU A 143 13.88 13.69 -20.21
CA LEU A 143 13.32 13.42 -18.89
C LEU A 143 13.20 14.75 -18.12
N ARG A 144 11.97 15.12 -17.77
CA ARG A 144 11.66 16.36 -17.05
C ARG A 144 11.43 16.12 -15.56
N TRP A 145 10.79 15.02 -15.22
CA TRP A 145 10.47 14.68 -13.83
C TRP A 145 10.30 13.17 -13.66
N GLN A 146 10.59 12.68 -12.46
CA GLN A 146 10.36 11.30 -12.07
C GLN A 146 10.10 11.23 -10.56
N THR A 147 9.18 10.37 -10.15
CA THR A 147 8.92 10.06 -8.74
C THR A 147 8.60 8.58 -8.53
N GLU A 148 8.63 8.15 -7.28
CA GLU A 148 8.11 6.86 -6.82
C GLU A 148 7.12 7.12 -5.68
N ALA A 149 5.85 6.78 -5.92
CA ALA A 149 4.78 6.90 -4.95
C ALA A 149 4.50 5.55 -4.31
N MET A 150 4.65 5.47 -2.99
CA MET A 150 4.38 4.26 -2.22
C MET A 150 3.15 4.44 -1.36
N SER A 151 2.23 3.49 -1.43
CA SER A 151 1.00 3.46 -0.63
C SER A 151 0.83 2.11 0.05
N GLU A 152 0.29 2.13 1.26
CA GLU A 152 -0.03 0.94 2.05
C GLU A 152 -1.39 1.13 2.72
N ILE A 153 -2.32 0.20 2.49
CA ILE A 153 -3.63 0.18 3.16
C ILE A 153 -3.82 -1.17 3.83
N ALA A 154 -4.30 -1.14 5.07
CA ALA A 154 -4.61 -2.34 5.83
C ALA A 154 -6.08 -2.39 6.27
N ASP A 155 -6.64 -3.59 6.32
CA ASP A 155 -7.97 -3.85 6.84
C ASP A 155 -8.03 -5.16 7.66
N PHE A 156 -9.19 -5.42 8.26
CA PHE A 156 -9.40 -6.64 9.06
C PHE A 156 -10.61 -7.41 8.57
N VAL A 157 -10.42 -8.67 8.19
CA VAL A 157 -11.50 -9.55 7.73
C VAL A 157 -11.63 -10.82 8.57
N PRO A 158 -12.84 -11.42 8.66
CA PRO A 158 -13.00 -12.71 9.31
C PRO A 158 -12.20 -13.80 8.58
N LYS A 159 -11.48 -14.65 9.32
CA LYS A 159 -10.69 -15.76 8.73
C LYS A 159 -11.52 -16.68 7.85
N SER A 160 -12.78 -16.93 8.22
CA SER A 160 -13.71 -17.77 7.46
C SER A 160 -14.15 -17.18 6.11
N ARG A 161 -13.81 -15.92 5.83
CA ARG A 161 -14.21 -15.22 4.60
C ARG A 161 -13.05 -14.95 3.66
N ILE A 162 -11.80 -15.26 4.04
CA ILE A 162 -10.62 -14.90 3.25
C ILE A 162 -10.66 -15.47 1.83
N GLU A 163 -11.03 -16.75 1.68
CA GLU A 163 -11.13 -17.43 0.39
C GLU A 163 -12.21 -16.83 -0.52
N VAL A 164 -13.27 -16.25 0.07
CA VAL A 164 -14.37 -15.63 -0.68
C VAL A 164 -14.02 -14.19 -1.10
N LEU A 165 -13.08 -13.55 -0.41
CA LEU A 165 -12.62 -12.19 -0.70
C LEU A 165 -11.45 -12.16 -1.69
N GLN A 166 -10.81 -13.31 -1.93
CA GLN A 166 -9.87 -13.53 -3.02
C GLN A 166 -10.64 -13.60 -4.34
N SER A 167 -10.06 -13.04 -5.39
CA SER A 167 -10.60 -13.10 -6.75
C SER A 167 -9.82 -14.13 -7.54
N SER A 168 -10.41 -15.29 -7.81
CA SER A 168 -9.79 -16.35 -8.62
C SER A 168 -9.51 -15.97 -10.08
N SER A 169 -9.83 -14.73 -10.47
CA SER A 169 -9.60 -14.17 -11.80
C SER A 169 -8.35 -13.30 -11.86
N TYR A 170 -7.72 -12.99 -10.73
CA TYR A 170 -6.59 -12.06 -10.64
C TYR A 170 -5.57 -12.55 -9.60
N ASP A 171 -4.54 -13.25 -10.07
CA ASP A 171 -3.50 -13.86 -9.20
C ASP A 171 -2.73 -12.79 -8.41
N PHE A 172 -2.56 -11.58 -8.96
CA PHE A 172 -1.88 -10.46 -8.30
C PHE A 172 -2.63 -9.91 -7.08
N ALA A 173 -3.94 -10.17 -6.99
CA ALA A 173 -4.77 -9.74 -5.88
C ALA A 173 -4.84 -10.83 -4.80
N ASP A 174 -4.20 -11.98 -4.98
CA ASP A 174 -4.23 -13.05 -4.00
C ASP A 174 -3.49 -12.66 -2.72
N THR A 175 -4.06 -13.09 -1.58
CA THR A 175 -3.44 -12.82 -0.29
C THR A 175 -2.40 -13.88 0.02
N GLU A 176 -1.14 -13.48 0.07
CA GLU A 176 -0.07 -14.31 0.64
C GLU A 176 -0.26 -14.39 2.17
N LEU A 177 -0.66 -15.56 2.65
CA LEU A 177 -0.82 -15.80 4.09
C LEU A 177 0.52 -16.22 4.66
N GLU A 178 1.10 -15.36 5.51
CA GLU A 178 2.22 -15.78 6.34
C GLU A 178 1.70 -16.74 7.42
N GLU A 179 1.79 -18.04 7.14
CA GLU A 179 1.62 -19.05 8.18
C GLU A 179 2.74 -18.86 9.21
N LYS A 180 2.36 -18.35 10.39
CA LYS A 180 3.29 -18.27 11.53
C LYS A 180 3.87 -19.65 11.77
N ASN A 181 5.15 -19.77 11.43
CA ASN A 181 5.92 -20.99 11.49
C ASN A 181 6.03 -21.46 12.95
N TRP A 182 5.09 -22.32 13.37
CA TRP A 182 5.02 -22.90 14.72
C TRP A 182 6.32 -23.62 15.12
N GLY A 183 7.18 -23.95 14.14
CA GLY A 183 8.50 -24.56 14.37
C GLY A 183 9.40 -23.77 15.32
N LYS A 184 9.37 -22.43 15.31
CA LYS A 184 10.22 -21.60 16.22
C LYS A 184 9.81 -21.69 17.69
N PHE A 185 8.59 -22.13 17.99
CA PHE A 185 8.08 -22.26 19.35
C PHE A 185 8.06 -23.72 19.85
N VAL A 186 8.13 -24.70 18.95
CA VAL A 186 8.18 -26.12 19.31
C VAL A 186 9.55 -26.49 19.91
N GLU A 187 10.63 -25.93 19.38
CA GLU A 187 11.99 -26.26 19.82
C GLU A 187 12.26 -25.93 21.31
N PRO A 188 11.94 -24.73 21.84
CA PRO A 188 12.12 -24.44 23.27
C PRO A 188 11.25 -25.30 24.20
N ILE A 189 10.05 -25.68 23.74
CA ILE A 189 9.10 -26.49 24.53
C ILE A 189 9.62 -27.92 24.67
N ILE A 190 10.11 -28.52 23.57
CA ILE A 190 10.68 -29.87 23.59
C ILE A 190 11.92 -29.90 24.49
N VAL A 191 12.82 -28.92 24.36
CA VAL A 191 14.02 -28.84 25.20
C VAL A 191 13.65 -28.71 26.68
N SER A 192 12.66 -27.87 27.00
CA SER A 192 12.18 -27.68 28.37
C SER A 192 11.53 -28.95 28.94
N ALA A 193 10.75 -29.67 28.13
CA ALA A 193 10.09 -30.91 28.54
C ALA A 193 11.11 -32.03 28.79
N VAL A 194 12.11 -32.18 27.92
CA VAL A 194 13.18 -33.17 28.08
C VAL A 194 14.02 -32.85 29.33
N LEU A 195 14.42 -31.59 29.49
CA LEU A 195 15.20 -31.16 30.65
C LEU A 195 14.42 -31.35 31.96
N GLY A 196 13.15 -30.96 31.99
CA GLY A 196 12.26 -31.14 33.14
C GLY A 196 12.06 -32.62 33.49
N SER A 197 11.88 -33.48 32.48
CA SER A 197 11.75 -34.93 32.67
C SER A 197 13.03 -35.56 33.22
N LEU A 198 14.19 -35.16 32.71
CA LEU A 198 15.50 -35.58 33.24
C LEU A 198 15.67 -35.19 34.71
N ILE A 199 15.41 -33.92 35.05
CA ILE A 199 15.49 -33.44 36.44
C ILE A 199 14.54 -34.25 37.34
N TYR A 200 13.31 -34.48 36.89
CA TYR A 200 12.30 -35.23 37.63
C TYR A 200 12.74 -36.68 37.90
N ILE A 201 13.27 -37.37 36.88
CA ILE A 201 13.78 -38.74 37.01
C ILE A 201 14.94 -38.80 38.03
N PHE A 202 15.87 -37.84 37.98
CA PHE A 202 16.99 -37.78 38.91
C PHE A 202 16.56 -37.50 40.36
N PHE A 203 15.53 -36.69 40.57
CA PHE A 203 15.01 -36.41 41.91
C PHE A 203 14.14 -37.52 42.49
N THR A 204 13.43 -38.27 41.63
CA THR A 204 12.53 -39.35 42.08
C THR A 204 13.29 -40.64 42.39
N ASN A 205 14.50 -40.81 41.85
CA ASN A 205 15.31 -42.02 42.02
C ASN A 205 16.38 -41.90 43.13
N ARG A 206 16.14 -41.05 44.14
CA ARG A 206 16.95 -40.87 45.35
C ARG A 206 16.14 -41.23 46.58
#